data_AF-F0XAV0-F1
#
_entry.id   AF-F0XAV0-F1
#
_cell.length_a   1.000
_cell.length_b   1.000
_cell.length_c   1.000
_cell.angle_alpha   90.00
_cell.angle_beta   90.00
_cell.angle_gamma   90.00
#
_symmetry.space_group_name_H-M   'P 1'
#
loop_
_entity.id
_entity.type
_entity.pdbx_description
1 polymer ?
#
loop_
_entity_poly.entity_id
_entity_poly.type
_entity_poly.pdbx_seq_one_letter_code
_entity_poly.pdbx_strand_id
1 'polypeptide(L)'
;MHGYDAPIYTNVTYPITVNPPFVPTENPTGCYSLTFNVDESWLQEGQTRIIFDGVNSAFHLWCNGRWDGYCQDSLLPSEFDLSAFLRAGENRLAVMVLRWSDGSYLED
;
A
#
# COMPACT_ATOMS: atom_id res chain seq x y z
N MET A 1 -9.80 8.28 -10.51
CA MET A 1 -9.89 8.34 -11.99
C MET A 1 -10.71 7.23 -12.63
N HIS A 2 -10.77 6.01 -12.09
CA HIS A 2 -11.57 4.91 -12.66
C HIS A 2 -13.05 4.89 -12.21
N GLY A 3 -13.56 5.96 -11.60
CA GLY A 3 -14.97 6.09 -11.22
C GLY A 3 -15.40 5.37 -9.93
N TYR A 4 -14.46 4.84 -9.13
CA TYR A 4 -14.80 4.17 -7.86
C TYR A 4 -15.26 5.14 -6.76
N ASP A 5 -14.75 6.36 -6.76
CA ASP A 5 -15.16 7.45 -5.88
C ASP A 5 -14.84 8.83 -6.51
N ALA A 6 -15.23 9.89 -5.83
CA ALA A 6 -15.02 11.26 -6.28
C ALA A 6 -13.64 11.80 -5.85
N PRO A 7 -12.88 12.43 -6.77
CA PRO A 7 -11.74 13.24 -6.38
C PRO A 7 -12.21 14.49 -5.61
N ILE A 8 -11.44 14.92 -4.62
CA ILE A 8 -11.74 16.10 -3.81
C ILE A 8 -10.66 17.14 -4.10
N TYR A 9 -11.09 18.35 -4.45
CA TYR A 9 -10.21 19.51 -4.55
C TYR A 9 -10.57 20.48 -3.43
N THR A 10 -9.60 20.75 -2.58
CA THR A 10 -9.65 21.75 -1.51
C THR A 10 -8.29 22.45 -1.48
N ASN A 11 -8.26 23.69 -1.00
CA ASN A 11 -7.04 24.49 -0.99
C ASN A 11 -6.34 24.47 0.38
N VAL A 12 -7.04 24.92 1.43
CA VAL A 12 -6.46 25.06 2.79
C VAL A 12 -7.22 24.22 3.83
N THR A 13 -8.46 23.85 3.52
CA THR A 13 -9.28 23.09 4.46
C THR A 13 -9.09 21.62 4.19
N TYR A 14 -8.61 20.87 5.18
CA TYR A 14 -8.52 19.42 5.07
C TYR A 14 -9.82 18.81 4.53
N PRO A 15 -9.73 17.80 3.66
CA PRO A 15 -10.90 17.09 3.13
C PRO A 15 -11.56 16.15 4.16
N ILE A 16 -11.00 16.07 5.38
CA ILE A 16 -11.47 15.28 6.51
C ILE A 16 -11.72 16.16 7.73
N THR A 17 -12.52 15.69 8.69
CA THR A 17 -12.68 16.36 9.99
C THR A 17 -11.35 16.44 10.71
N VAL A 18 -10.91 17.65 11.07
CA VAL A 18 -9.63 17.89 11.74
C VAL A 18 -9.71 17.45 13.20
N ASN A 19 -9.23 16.24 13.48
CA ASN A 19 -9.12 15.66 14.83
C ASN A 19 -7.92 14.70 14.90
N PRO A 20 -6.67 15.19 14.79
CA PRO A 20 -5.50 14.33 14.70
C PRO A 20 -5.30 13.49 15.98
N PRO A 21 -4.84 12.22 15.87
CA PRO A 21 -4.46 11.51 14.64
C PRO A 21 -5.63 10.77 13.96
N PHE A 22 -6.87 11.06 14.34
CA PHE A 22 -8.04 10.32 13.87
C PHE A 22 -8.44 10.71 12.45
N VAL A 23 -8.88 9.72 11.69
CA VAL A 23 -9.47 9.86 10.35
C VAL A 23 -10.92 9.35 10.36
N PRO A 24 -11.75 9.67 9.35
CA PRO A 24 -13.14 9.18 9.29
C PRO A 24 -13.23 7.66 9.36
N THR A 25 -14.27 7.14 10.03
CA THR A 25 -14.55 5.69 10.06
C THR A 25 -14.91 5.16 8.67
N GLU A 26 -15.62 5.96 7.88
CA GLU A 26 -15.84 5.71 6.46
C GLU A 26 -14.60 6.13 5.66
N ASN A 27 -13.67 5.20 5.50
CA ASN A 27 -12.41 5.42 4.80
C ASN A 27 -12.37 4.59 3.51
N PRO A 28 -12.50 5.23 2.32
CA PRO A 28 -12.42 4.52 1.05
C PRO A 28 -11.16 3.66 0.98
N THR A 29 -11.35 2.37 0.68
CA THR A 29 -10.29 1.36 0.73
C THR A 29 -10.16 0.69 -0.63
N GLY A 30 -8.98 0.83 -1.24
CA GLY A 30 -8.64 0.17 -2.50
C GLY A 30 -7.98 -1.17 -2.25
N CYS A 31 -8.61 -2.26 -2.71
CA CYS A 31 -8.04 -3.60 -2.62
C CYS A 31 -7.46 -4.01 -3.98
N TYR A 32 -6.13 -4.04 -4.07
CA TYR A 32 -5.40 -4.47 -5.26
C TYR A 32 -4.84 -5.87 -5.05
N SER A 33 -4.75 -6.64 -6.12
CA SER A 33 -4.07 -7.93 -6.08
C SER A 33 -3.44 -8.28 -7.42
N LEU A 34 -2.30 -8.93 -7.37
CA LEU A 34 -1.57 -9.38 -8.55
C LEU A 34 -1.10 -10.82 -8.32
N THR A 35 -1.33 -11.68 -9.31
CA THR A 35 -0.75 -13.02 -9.36
C THR A 35 0.42 -12.97 -10.34
N PHE A 36 1.58 -13.47 -9.91
CA PHE A 36 2.84 -13.35 -10.64
C PHE A 36 3.72 -14.58 -10.41
N ASN A 37 4.65 -14.83 -11.32
CA ASN A 37 5.57 -15.96 -11.21
C ASN A 37 6.96 -15.50 -10.77
N VAL A 38 7.60 -16.30 -9.90
CA VAL A 38 9.00 -16.12 -9.48
C VAL A 38 9.80 -17.35 -9.87
N ASP A 39 10.96 -17.11 -10.48
CA ASP A 39 11.90 -18.17 -10.86
C ASP A 39 12.58 -18.76 -9.62
N GLU A 40 12.86 -20.06 -9.62
CA GLU A 40 13.50 -20.73 -8.49
C GLU A 40 14.89 -20.15 -8.16
N SER A 41 15.61 -19.64 -9.17
CA SER A 41 16.93 -19.01 -8.97
C SER A 41 16.90 -17.79 -8.04
N TRP A 42 15.77 -17.06 -7.97
CA TRP A 42 15.61 -15.91 -7.08
C TRP A 42 15.47 -16.31 -5.60
N LEU A 43 15.14 -17.58 -5.35
CA LEU A 43 14.87 -18.12 -4.02
C LEU A 43 16.05 -18.94 -3.47
N GLN A 44 16.95 -19.39 -4.34
CA GLN A 44 18.12 -20.17 -3.95
C GLN A 44 19.12 -19.34 -3.17
N GLU A 45 19.39 -18.10 -3.61
CA GLU A 45 20.33 -17.19 -2.97
C GLU A 45 19.90 -15.72 -3.16
N GLY A 46 20.35 -14.84 -2.27
CA GLY A 46 20.12 -13.40 -2.35
C GLY A 46 18.88 -12.90 -1.60
N GLN A 47 18.44 -11.70 -1.96
CA GLN A 47 17.31 -11.01 -1.35
C GLN A 47 16.37 -10.52 -2.45
N THR A 48 15.10 -10.92 -2.40
CA THR A 48 14.06 -10.42 -3.29
C THR A 48 13.20 -9.40 -2.56
N ARG A 49 13.15 -8.18 -3.08
CA ARG A 49 12.32 -7.09 -2.53
C ARG A 49 11.28 -6.61 -3.53
N ILE A 50 10.18 -6.08 -2.99
CA ILE A 50 9.21 -5.30 -3.75
C ILE A 50 9.38 -3.82 -3.43
N ILE A 51 9.20 -2.97 -4.44
CA ILE A 51 9.28 -1.53 -4.33
C ILE A 51 7.96 -0.94 -4.81
N PHE A 52 7.34 -0.11 -3.98
CA PHE A 52 6.22 0.73 -4.36
C PHE A 52 6.71 2.18 -4.37
N ASP A 53 6.92 2.76 -5.55
CA ASP A 53 7.47 4.13 -5.67
C ASP A 53 6.56 5.22 -5.10
N GLY A 54 5.24 4.97 -5.05
CA GLY A 54 4.28 5.87 -4.43
C GLY A 54 2.92 5.20 -4.24
N VAL A 55 2.38 5.29 -3.02
CA VAL A 55 1.05 4.79 -2.65
C VAL A 55 0.40 5.80 -1.74
N ASN A 56 -0.79 6.29 -2.11
CA ASN A 56 -1.49 7.32 -1.36
C ASN A 56 -2.73 6.75 -0.63
N SER A 57 -2.94 6.98 0.67
CA SER A 57 -2.07 7.70 1.64
C SER A 57 -1.29 6.75 2.57
N ALA A 58 -1.73 5.51 2.66
CA ALA A 58 -1.10 4.44 3.43
C ALA A 58 -1.55 3.09 2.90
N PHE A 59 -0.78 2.03 3.17
CA PHE A 59 -1.19 0.69 2.76
C PHE A 59 -0.64 -0.42 3.64
N HIS A 60 -1.37 -1.52 3.64
CA HIS A 60 -0.91 -2.81 4.15
C HIS A 60 -0.60 -3.75 2.99
N LEU A 61 0.44 -4.56 3.15
CA LEU A 61 0.92 -5.51 2.15
C LEU A 61 0.82 -6.95 2.67
N TRP A 62 0.37 -7.85 1.79
CA TRP A 62 0.42 -9.29 1.98
C TRP A 62 1.00 -10.00 0.76
N CYS A 63 1.79 -11.03 1.02
CA CYS A 63 2.30 -11.96 0.02
C CYS A 63 1.89 -13.39 0.41
N ASN A 64 1.27 -14.11 -0.54
CA ASN A 64 0.79 -15.47 -0.35
C ASN A 64 -0.11 -15.65 0.89
N GLY A 65 -0.90 -14.62 1.21
CA GLY A 65 -1.83 -14.60 2.35
C GLY A 65 -1.20 -14.29 3.70
N ARG A 66 0.12 -14.06 3.76
CA ARG A 66 0.83 -13.64 4.97
C ARG A 66 1.04 -12.13 4.94
N TRP A 67 0.90 -11.48 6.09
CA TRP A 67 1.12 -10.04 6.21
C TRP A 67 2.62 -9.75 6.19
N ASP A 68 3.04 -8.84 5.32
CA ASP A 68 4.45 -8.46 5.15
C ASP A 68 4.77 -7.16 5.90
N GLY A 69 3.87 -6.16 5.82
CA GLY A 69 4.16 -4.84 6.38
C GLY A 69 3.10 -3.76 6.15
N TYR A 70 3.48 -2.54 6.54
CA TYR A 70 2.69 -1.31 6.45
C TYR A 70 3.60 -0.13 6.08
N CYS A 71 3.10 0.82 5.29
CA CYS A 71 3.80 2.09 5.04
C CYS A 71 2.84 3.28 4.90
N GLN A 72 3.41 4.47 5.11
CA GLN A 72 2.85 5.81 4.91
C GLN A 72 3.90 6.66 4.17
N ASP A 73 3.55 7.90 3.84
CA ASP A 73 4.27 8.80 2.93
C ASP A 73 3.99 8.44 1.47
N SER A 74 3.16 9.27 0.83
CA SER A 74 2.70 9.01 -0.53
C SER A 74 3.71 9.38 -1.62
N LEU A 75 4.83 10.02 -1.25
CA LEU A 75 5.81 10.60 -2.18
C LEU A 75 7.17 9.91 -2.17
N LEU A 76 7.42 8.99 -1.25
CA LEU A 76 8.67 8.22 -1.15
C LEU A 76 8.46 6.72 -1.37
N PRO A 77 9.47 6.02 -1.92
CA PRO A 77 9.37 4.60 -2.17
C PRO A 77 9.29 3.81 -0.86
N SER A 78 8.38 2.83 -0.83
CA SER A 78 8.27 1.83 0.22
C SER A 78 8.85 0.50 -0.26
N GLU A 79 9.82 -0.03 0.47
CA GLU A 79 10.47 -1.30 0.13
C GLU A 79 10.21 -2.38 1.19
N PHE A 80 9.88 -3.59 0.73
CA PHE A 80 9.68 -4.75 1.61
C PHE A 80 10.48 -5.95 1.11
N ASP A 81 11.15 -6.63 2.03
CA ASP A 81 11.82 -7.90 1.75
C ASP A 81 10.80 -9.04 1.71
N LEU A 82 10.63 -9.66 0.54
CA LEU A 82 9.69 -10.76 0.32
C LEU A 82 10.37 -12.13 0.33
N SER A 83 11.68 -12.21 0.58
CA SER A 83 12.45 -13.44 0.43
C SER A 83 11.87 -14.61 1.24
N ALA A 84 11.32 -14.33 2.44
CA ALA A 84 10.72 -15.33 3.31
C ALA A 84 9.24 -15.66 3.02
N PHE A 85 8.63 -15.01 2.04
CA PHE A 85 7.21 -15.12 1.71
C PHE A 85 6.96 -15.73 0.33
N LEU A 86 7.93 -15.64 -0.57
CA LEU A 86 7.84 -16.15 -1.93
C LEU A 86 8.02 -17.68 -1.99
N ARG A 87 7.49 -18.26 -3.06
CA ARG A 87 7.68 -19.66 -3.46
C ARG A 87 7.95 -19.74 -4.96
N ALA A 88 8.60 -20.82 -5.41
CA ALA A 88 8.87 -20.99 -6.84
C ALA A 88 7.54 -21.13 -7.62
N GLY A 89 7.46 -20.49 -8.79
CA GLY A 89 6.24 -20.44 -9.59
C GLY A 89 5.27 -19.35 -9.10
N GLU A 90 3.99 -19.70 -8.95
CA GLU A 90 2.92 -18.72 -8.76
C GLU A 90 2.83 -18.17 -7.33
N ASN A 91 2.86 -16.84 -7.24
CA ASN A 91 2.73 -16.05 -6.01
C ASN A 91 1.60 -15.04 -6.17
N ARG A 92 0.99 -14.63 -5.06
CA ARG A 92 -0.06 -13.61 -5.06
C ARG A 92 0.22 -12.51 -4.06
N LEU A 93 0.20 -11.26 -4.54
CA LEU A 93 0.18 -10.06 -3.72
C LEU A 93 -1.25 -9.63 -3.45
N ALA A 94 -1.48 -9.10 -2.25
CA ALA A 94 -2.64 -8.30 -1.93
C ALA A 94 -2.19 -7.01 -1.25
N VAL A 95 -2.73 -5.88 -1.70
CA VAL A 95 -2.40 -4.54 -1.20
C VAL A 95 -3.71 -3.86 -0.84
N MET A 96 -3.84 -3.45 0.42
CA MET A 96 -4.98 -2.70 0.92
C MET A 96 -4.57 -1.24 1.13
N VAL A 97 -5.04 -0.37 0.26
CA VAL A 97 -4.70 1.06 0.24
C VAL A 97 -5.80 1.85 0.91
N LEU A 98 -5.44 2.66 1.90
CA LEU A 98 -6.34 3.53 2.64
C LEU A 98 -6.27 4.93 2.05
N ARG A 99 -7.43 5.55 1.79
CA ARG A 99 -7.49 6.92 1.28
C ARG A 99 -7.05 7.95 2.32
N TRP A 100 -7.38 7.71 3.59
CA TRP A 100 -7.02 8.58 4.72
C TRP A 100 -6.19 7.82 5.75
N SER A 101 -5.13 8.45 6.24
CA SER A 101 -4.27 7.98 7.34
C SER A 101 -3.90 9.15 8.25
N ASP A 102 -3.27 8.89 9.38
CA ASP A 102 -2.68 9.98 10.18
C ASP A 102 -1.62 10.76 9.37
N GLY A 103 -0.91 10.11 8.44
CA GLY A 103 -0.03 10.77 7.47
C GLY A 103 -0.74 11.80 6.58
N SER A 104 -2.05 11.69 6.36
CA SER A 104 -2.82 12.70 5.61
C SER A 104 -2.80 14.08 6.28
N TYR A 105 -2.54 14.18 7.59
CA TYR A 105 -2.36 15.47 8.28
C TYR A 105 -1.01 16.14 7.97
N LEU A 106 -0.08 15.43 7.31
CA LEU A 106 1.22 15.96 6.89
C LEU A 106 1.27 16.24 5.38
N GLU A 107 0.18 15.93 4.66
CA GLU A 107 0.09 15.94 3.20
C GLU A 107 -1.11 16.79 2.70
N ASP A 108 -1.41 17.91 3.36
CA ASP A 108 -2.39 18.91 2.87
C ASP A 108 -1.83 19.72 1.68
#